data_AF-A0A847F674-F1
#
_entry.id   AF-A0A847F674-F1
#
_cell.length_a   1.000
_cell.length_b   1.000
_cell.length_c   1.000
_cell.angle_alpha   90.00
_cell.angle_beta   90.00
_cell.angle_gamma   90.00
#
_symmetry.space_group_name_H-M   'P 1'
#
loop_
_entity.id
_entity.type
_entity.pdbx_description
1 polymer ?
#
loop_
_entity_poly.entity_id
_entity_poly.type
_entity_poly.pdbx_seq_one_letter_code
_entity_poly.pdbx_strand_id
1 'polypeptide(L)'
;MIPTSYSRLLRELDPSWIVHEDEALLVVDKPEGVAAHAEAEGLVDDLASRVHHYLGFTPSFHHRLDRETSGLVLITKTEGARREIARAFEAGEVRKHYVAGIHGASPPPSELRHFLTPRTRGKVRVIPARDARSWSKRAVRKAGDTSKGWKDPSDRRAKLAITRISPLDSRSGRSLVSLEPLTGRTHQLRVQLAEVGLPIAGDRLYGKDAAPRMLLHAEKLAFPLGGRVQEFRSALPLCFERFLGGEDRYRIEDRAEVRRALKAAIWRRGALFQDETTDAFRLFHRDRDGISEIAIDYYDGALVLHVYEDEGEPVELGALIEELRVYQPKAVFLKRRISRGHRPIAIETEELAPPDPLLGTRDESPTRILEGGIPYPVDLSDGLSTGIFLDQRHSRGLVRELSRDKRVLNLFSYTGAFTVAAIEGGAE
;
A
#
# COMPACT_ATOMS: atom_id res chain seq x y z
N MET A 1 -21.91 -10.13 -2.14
CA MET A 1 -21.94 -9.45 -0.82
C MET A 1 -20.60 -9.71 -0.13
N ILE A 2 -19.90 -8.68 0.35
CA ILE A 2 -18.59 -8.84 1.01
C ILE A 2 -18.77 -9.74 2.24
N PRO A 3 -17.98 -10.82 2.41
CA PRO A 3 -18.07 -11.63 3.62
C PRO A 3 -17.80 -10.79 4.88
N THR A 4 -18.52 -11.07 5.98
CA THR A 4 -18.50 -10.26 7.21
C THR A 4 -17.09 -10.04 7.78
N SER A 5 -16.22 -11.02 7.64
CA SER A 5 -14.80 -10.95 8.02
C SER A 5 -14.05 -9.81 7.31
N TYR A 6 -14.25 -9.67 6.00
CA TYR A 6 -13.67 -8.60 5.19
C TYR A 6 -14.38 -7.27 5.45
N SER A 7 -15.72 -7.26 5.59
CA SER A 7 -16.45 -6.01 5.83
C SER A 7 -15.99 -5.33 7.10
N ARG A 8 -15.76 -6.11 8.18
CA ARG A 8 -15.22 -5.60 9.44
C ARG A 8 -13.85 -4.95 9.24
N LEU A 9 -12.95 -5.67 8.59
CA LEU A 9 -11.58 -5.23 8.36
C LEU A 9 -11.48 -3.97 7.49
N LEU A 10 -12.45 -3.75 6.59
CA LEU A 10 -12.49 -2.64 5.65
C LEU A 10 -13.26 -1.41 6.17
N ARG A 11 -14.18 -1.57 7.14
CA ARG A 11 -15.08 -0.49 7.58
C ARG A 11 -14.85 -0.04 9.02
N GLU A 12 -14.37 -0.91 9.88
CA GLU A 12 -14.15 -0.57 11.28
C GLU A 12 -12.74 -0.01 11.50
N LEU A 13 -12.63 0.92 12.46
CA LEU A 13 -11.35 1.31 13.04
C LEU A 13 -10.89 0.16 13.94
N ASP A 14 -9.76 -0.46 13.62
CA ASP A 14 -9.19 -1.52 14.45
C ASP A 14 -8.75 -0.91 15.80
N PRO A 15 -9.30 -1.35 16.94
CA PRO A 15 -8.98 -0.76 18.24
C PRO A 15 -7.49 -0.82 18.58
N SER A 16 -6.74 -1.79 18.01
CA SER A 16 -5.28 -1.89 18.20
C SER A 16 -4.50 -0.71 17.60
N TRP A 17 -5.14 0.12 16.76
CA TRP A 17 -4.52 1.32 16.21
C TRP A 17 -4.65 2.53 17.15
N ILE A 18 -5.54 2.50 18.15
CA ILE A 18 -5.76 3.65 19.02
C ILE A 18 -4.61 3.74 20.02
N VAL A 19 -3.76 4.76 19.85
CA VAL A 19 -2.63 5.06 20.74
C VAL A 19 -3.11 5.88 21.94
N HIS A 20 -4.05 6.79 21.68
CA HIS A 20 -4.65 7.65 22.71
C HIS A 20 -6.03 8.10 22.28
N GLU A 21 -6.96 8.13 23.23
CA GLU A 21 -8.27 8.74 23.04
C GLU A 21 -8.73 9.42 24.33
N ASP A 22 -9.15 10.68 24.20
CA ASP A 22 -9.83 11.42 25.25
C ASP A 22 -11.01 12.22 24.67
N GLU A 23 -11.58 13.16 25.43
CA GLU A 23 -12.68 14.01 24.97
C GLU A 23 -12.30 14.86 23.74
N ALA A 24 -11.08 15.36 23.69
CA ALA A 24 -10.60 16.34 22.72
C ALA A 24 -9.86 15.71 21.53
N LEU A 25 -9.18 14.58 21.75
CA LEU A 25 -8.21 14.00 20.82
C LEU A 25 -8.46 12.52 20.56
N LEU A 26 -8.08 12.11 19.35
CA LEU A 26 -7.82 10.74 18.97
C LEU A 26 -6.45 10.69 18.25
N VAL A 27 -5.55 9.84 18.74
CA VAL A 27 -4.25 9.58 18.10
C VAL A 27 -4.24 8.11 17.70
N VAL A 28 -4.00 7.86 16.42
CA VAL A 28 -3.98 6.51 15.85
C VAL A 28 -2.62 6.19 15.26
N ASP A 29 -2.17 4.96 15.43
CA ASP A 29 -1.07 4.36 14.71
C ASP A 29 -1.61 3.71 13.42
N LYS A 30 -1.59 4.50 12.33
CA LYS A 30 -2.12 4.05 11.05
C LYS A 30 -1.20 2.96 10.48
N PRO A 31 -1.71 1.79 10.10
CA PRO A 31 -0.88 0.79 9.44
C PRO A 31 -0.59 1.18 7.98
N GLU A 32 0.31 0.46 7.33
CA GLU A 32 0.46 0.47 5.87
C GLU A 32 -0.78 -0.06 5.16
N GLY A 33 -0.96 0.34 3.91
CA GLY A 33 -2.05 -0.13 3.06
C GLY A 33 -3.35 0.67 3.24
N VAL A 34 -3.52 1.38 4.35
CA VAL A 34 -4.67 2.26 4.61
C VAL A 34 -4.34 3.70 4.21
N ALA A 35 -5.16 4.30 3.34
CA ALA A 35 -5.05 5.72 3.00
C ALA A 35 -5.56 6.60 4.16
N ALA A 36 -4.95 7.76 4.39
CA ALA A 36 -5.49 8.71 5.38
C ALA A 36 -6.81 9.34 4.89
N HIS A 37 -6.85 9.72 3.61
CA HIS A 37 -8.03 10.16 2.86
C HIS A 37 -7.97 9.56 1.45
N ALA A 38 -9.08 9.05 0.94
CA ALA A 38 -9.21 8.55 -0.42
C ALA A 38 -9.01 9.67 -1.44
N GLU A 39 -8.44 9.34 -2.61
CA GLU A 39 -8.10 10.30 -3.65
C GLU A 39 -9.22 10.52 -4.69
N ALA A 40 -10.30 9.72 -4.65
CA ALA A 40 -11.39 9.75 -5.62
C ALA A 40 -12.77 9.74 -4.94
N GLU A 41 -13.76 10.33 -5.60
CA GLU A 41 -15.18 10.19 -5.24
C GLU A 41 -15.63 8.76 -5.57
N GLY A 42 -15.91 7.95 -4.54
CA GLY A 42 -16.33 6.55 -4.68
C GLY A 42 -15.82 5.66 -3.55
N LEU A 43 -16.14 4.36 -3.62
CA LEU A 43 -15.80 3.24 -2.71
C LEU A 43 -14.67 3.53 -1.70
N VAL A 44 -15.05 4.11 -0.54
CA VAL A 44 -14.09 4.65 0.42
C VAL A 44 -13.71 3.58 1.44
N ASP A 45 -12.46 3.12 1.38
CA ASP A 45 -11.77 2.49 2.51
C ASP A 45 -10.54 3.33 2.88
N ASP A 46 -10.77 4.34 3.73
CA ASP A 46 -9.73 5.19 4.28
C ASP A 46 -9.88 5.38 5.80
N LEU A 47 -8.83 5.89 6.44
CA LEU A 47 -8.81 6.15 7.87
C LEU A 47 -9.91 7.13 8.27
N ALA A 48 -10.17 8.16 7.48
CA ALA A 48 -11.18 9.18 7.79
C ALA A 48 -12.59 8.58 7.92
N SER A 49 -12.96 7.68 7.01
CA SER A 49 -14.27 7.02 6.99
C SER A 49 -14.40 6.03 8.14
N ARG A 50 -13.35 5.26 8.44
CA ARG A 50 -13.31 4.35 9.59
C ARG A 50 -13.45 5.09 10.91
N VAL A 51 -12.73 6.21 11.06
CA VAL A 51 -12.82 7.06 12.25
C VAL A 51 -14.20 7.71 12.36
N HIS A 52 -14.77 8.19 11.25
CA HIS A 52 -16.14 8.73 11.25
C HIS A 52 -17.14 7.68 11.74
N HIS A 53 -17.05 6.45 11.23
CA HIS A 53 -17.90 5.35 11.65
C HIS A 53 -17.72 5.01 13.13
N TYR A 54 -16.47 4.96 13.60
CA TYR A 54 -16.13 4.68 14.99
C TYR A 54 -16.66 5.75 15.96
N LEU A 55 -16.50 7.03 15.64
CA LEU A 55 -16.91 8.14 16.50
C LEU A 55 -18.39 8.51 16.37
N GLY A 56 -19.04 8.14 15.27
CA GLY A 56 -20.41 8.55 14.94
C GLY A 56 -20.54 10.00 14.43
N PHE A 57 -19.42 10.70 14.20
CA PHE A 57 -19.37 12.05 13.64
C PHE A 57 -18.06 12.26 12.86
N THR A 58 -18.01 13.28 12.01
CA THR A 58 -16.80 13.61 11.23
C THR A 58 -15.84 14.48 12.04
N PRO A 59 -14.67 13.97 12.48
CA PRO A 59 -13.69 14.78 13.20
C PRO A 59 -12.80 15.57 12.23
N SER A 60 -11.86 16.34 12.77
CA SER A 60 -10.90 17.09 11.96
C SER A 60 -9.52 16.44 11.92
N PHE A 61 -9.01 16.24 10.69
CA PHE A 61 -7.64 15.81 10.42
C PHE A 61 -6.77 17.03 10.12
N HIS A 62 -5.59 17.12 10.76
CA HIS A 62 -4.67 18.26 10.59
C HIS A 62 -3.45 17.94 9.73
N HIS A 63 -3.20 16.64 9.52
CA HIS A 63 -2.14 16.14 8.65
C HIS A 63 -2.53 14.77 8.10
N ARG A 64 -1.79 14.32 7.09
CA ARG A 64 -2.02 13.03 6.43
C ARG A 64 -0.71 12.29 6.22
N LEU A 65 -0.80 10.97 6.27
CA LEU A 65 0.24 10.05 5.84
C LEU A 65 -0.11 9.46 4.48
N ASP A 66 0.91 9.13 3.69
CA ASP A 66 0.72 8.35 2.48
C ASP A 66 0.17 6.95 2.83
N ARG A 67 -0.51 6.31 1.88
CA ARG A 67 -1.09 4.97 2.08
C ARG A 67 -0.06 3.93 2.55
N GLU A 68 1.17 3.99 2.03
CA GLU A 68 2.24 3.05 2.38
C GLU A 68 3.05 3.46 3.63
N THR A 69 2.89 4.69 4.12
CA THR A 69 3.53 5.17 5.35
C THR A 69 2.72 4.72 6.56
N SER A 70 3.34 4.10 7.57
CA SER A 70 2.65 3.80 8.83
C SER A 70 2.99 4.83 9.91
N GLY A 71 2.32 4.78 11.05
CA GLY A 71 2.61 5.60 12.22
C GLY A 71 1.52 6.59 12.58
N LEU A 72 1.88 7.52 13.47
CA LEU A 72 0.96 8.39 14.18
C LEU A 72 0.19 9.36 13.26
N VAL A 73 -1.13 9.42 13.44
CA VAL A 73 -2.04 10.42 12.88
C VAL A 73 -2.84 11.06 14.01
N LEU A 74 -2.92 12.39 14.00
CA LEU A 74 -3.63 13.18 15.00
C LEU A 74 -4.97 13.65 14.44
N ILE A 75 -6.01 13.41 15.23
CA ILE A 75 -7.40 13.73 14.94
C ILE A 75 -7.96 14.52 16.12
N THR A 76 -8.60 15.66 15.86
CA THR A 76 -9.28 16.45 16.92
C THR A 76 -10.78 16.21 16.87
N LYS A 77 -11.36 15.92 18.04
CA LYS A 77 -12.78 15.61 18.27
C LYS A 77 -13.61 16.86 18.59
N THR A 78 -13.00 17.89 19.18
CA THR A 78 -13.70 19.13 19.58
C THR A 78 -13.22 20.36 18.80
N GLU A 79 -14.10 21.37 18.71
CA GLU A 79 -13.79 22.64 18.05
C GLU A 79 -12.66 23.42 18.74
N GLY A 80 -12.59 23.36 20.08
CA GLY A 80 -11.51 23.98 20.86
C GLY A 80 -10.14 23.40 20.50
N ALA A 81 -10.02 22.07 20.53
CA ALA A 81 -8.80 21.37 20.14
C ALA A 81 -8.46 21.62 18.67
N ARG A 82 -9.45 21.60 17.77
CA ARG A 82 -9.25 21.89 16.35
C ARG A 82 -8.59 23.26 16.13
N ARG A 83 -9.07 24.30 16.81
CA ARG A 83 -8.52 25.67 16.67
C ARG A 83 -7.10 25.78 17.19
N GLU A 84 -6.81 25.22 18.35
CA GLU A 84 -5.49 25.28 18.96
C GLU A 84 -4.46 24.49 18.14
N ILE A 85 -4.79 23.27 17.74
CA ILE A 85 -3.92 22.45 16.90
C ILE A 85 -3.71 23.08 15.51
N ALA A 86 -4.75 23.64 14.89
CA ALA A 86 -4.59 24.34 13.62
C ALA A 86 -3.59 25.51 13.74
N ARG A 87 -3.68 26.30 14.83
CA ARG A 87 -2.70 27.37 15.11
C ARG A 87 -1.29 26.81 15.30
N ALA A 88 -1.13 25.70 16.02
CA ALA A 88 0.17 25.08 16.24
C ALA A 88 0.80 24.59 14.90
N PHE A 89 0.01 24.01 13.99
CA PHE A 89 0.48 23.65 12.65
C PHE A 89 0.87 24.88 11.83
N GLU A 90 0.08 25.95 11.93
CA GLU A 90 0.36 27.21 11.23
C GLU A 90 1.61 27.94 11.75
N ALA A 91 1.88 27.82 13.06
CA ALA A 91 3.04 28.40 13.73
C ALA A 91 4.30 27.52 13.63
N GLY A 92 4.19 26.29 13.12
CA GLY A 92 5.33 25.35 13.03
C GLY A 92 5.72 24.71 14.38
N GLU A 93 4.82 24.74 15.35
CA GLU A 93 5.06 24.22 16.71
C GLU A 93 4.81 22.71 16.82
N VAL A 94 4.20 22.11 15.80
CA VAL A 94 4.01 20.65 15.71
C VAL A 94 5.27 19.98 15.19
N ARG A 95 5.88 19.15 16.04
CA ARG A 95 7.06 18.36 15.68
C ARG A 95 6.64 16.96 15.28
N LYS A 96 7.10 16.53 14.12
CA LYS A 96 6.88 15.18 13.59
C LYS A 96 8.24 14.56 13.35
N HIS A 97 8.46 13.36 13.86
CA HIS A 97 9.65 12.59 13.55
C HIS A 97 9.24 11.30 12.85
N TYR A 98 9.94 11.03 11.76
CA TYR A 98 9.80 9.82 10.99
C TYR A 98 11.10 9.04 11.04
N VAL A 99 11.02 7.72 10.91
CA VAL A 99 12.17 6.86 10.66
C VAL A 99 12.03 6.29 9.26
N ALA A 100 13.14 6.32 8.52
CA ALA A 100 13.23 5.71 7.20
C ALA A 100 14.38 4.70 7.11
N GLY A 101 14.13 3.58 6.44
CA GLY A 101 15.17 2.65 6.01
C GLY A 101 15.71 3.02 4.64
N ILE A 102 17.03 3.09 4.49
CA ILE A 102 17.74 3.40 3.23
C ILE A 102 18.90 2.42 3.03
N HIS A 103 19.28 2.19 1.78
CA HIS A 103 20.55 1.51 1.47
C HIS A 103 21.72 2.51 1.45
N GLY A 104 22.90 2.02 1.81
CA GLY A 104 24.12 2.81 1.97
C GLY A 104 24.46 3.10 3.43
N ALA A 105 25.76 3.29 3.70
CA ALA A 105 26.32 3.61 5.02
C ALA A 105 26.86 5.05 5.12
N SER A 106 26.76 5.84 4.03
CA SER A 106 27.24 7.22 4.02
C SER A 106 26.26 8.11 4.78
N PRO A 107 26.73 9.00 5.68
CA PRO A 107 25.83 9.85 6.43
C PRO A 107 25.01 10.72 5.46
N PRO A 108 23.68 10.76 5.62
CA PRO A 108 22.85 11.61 4.79
C PRO A 108 23.18 13.10 5.06
N PRO A 109 22.88 14.01 4.11
CA PRO A 109 22.93 15.44 4.40
C PRO A 109 22.08 15.77 5.62
N SER A 110 22.56 16.62 6.53
CA SER A 110 21.83 16.99 7.75
C SER A 110 20.53 17.75 7.50
N GLU A 111 20.38 18.33 6.31
CA GLU A 111 19.17 19.04 5.90
C GLU A 111 18.98 18.96 4.38
N LEU A 112 17.74 18.72 3.94
CA LEU A 112 17.33 18.75 2.54
C LEU A 112 16.40 19.94 2.27
N ARG A 113 16.75 20.78 1.29
CA ARG A 113 15.94 21.90 0.82
C ARG A 113 15.65 21.76 -0.66
N HIS A 114 14.40 21.48 -1.01
CA HIS A 114 13.98 21.29 -2.40
C HIS A 114 12.66 22.02 -2.70
N PHE A 115 12.49 22.52 -3.91
CA PHE A 115 11.18 22.94 -4.40
C PHE A 115 10.48 21.75 -5.05
N LEU A 116 9.27 21.47 -4.58
CA LEU A 116 8.48 20.34 -5.02
C LEU A 116 7.30 20.81 -5.85
N THR A 117 7.13 20.24 -7.05
CA THR A 117 5.99 20.52 -7.94
C THR A 117 5.22 19.24 -8.26
N PRO A 118 3.87 19.26 -8.23
CA PRO A 118 3.04 18.13 -8.64
C PRO A 118 3.22 17.77 -10.13
N ARG A 119 3.07 16.49 -10.46
CA ARG A 119 2.96 15.96 -11.83
C ARG A 119 1.63 15.22 -12.02
N THR A 120 1.45 14.64 -13.21
CA THR A 120 0.37 13.71 -13.53
C THR A 120 0.49 12.42 -12.69
N ARG A 121 -0.66 11.77 -12.42
CA ARG A 121 -0.76 10.51 -11.66
C ARG A 121 -0.18 10.56 -10.24
N GLY A 122 -0.35 11.68 -9.53
CA GLY A 122 0.02 11.81 -8.11
C GLY A 122 1.53 11.82 -7.82
N LYS A 123 2.39 11.82 -8.84
CA LYS A 123 3.85 11.94 -8.67
C LYS A 123 4.24 13.38 -8.36
N VAL A 124 5.27 13.55 -7.53
CA VAL A 124 5.91 14.85 -7.24
C VAL A 124 7.34 14.79 -7.75
N ARG A 125 7.91 15.93 -8.19
CA ARG A 125 9.33 16.02 -8.58
C ARG A 125 10.02 17.18 -7.89
N VAL A 126 11.34 17.07 -7.74
CA VAL A 126 12.22 18.19 -7.41
C VAL A 126 12.44 19.05 -8.67
N ILE A 127 12.52 20.35 -8.47
CA ILE A 127 13.02 21.29 -9.48
C ILE A 127 14.54 21.40 -9.33
N PRO A 128 15.35 21.05 -10.35
CA PRO A 128 16.81 21.05 -10.24
C PRO A 128 17.39 22.44 -9.95
N ALA A 129 18.44 22.49 -9.13
CA ALA A 129 19.14 23.73 -8.77
C ALA A 129 19.86 24.44 -9.95
N ARG A 130 19.88 23.84 -11.14
CA ARG A 130 20.52 24.40 -12.35
C ARG A 130 19.69 25.55 -12.94
N ASP A 131 18.37 25.43 -12.82
CA ASP A 131 17.39 26.46 -13.17
C ASP A 131 17.25 27.51 -12.04
N ALA A 132 17.89 27.25 -10.90
CA ALA A 132 17.92 28.08 -9.69
C ALA A 132 19.07 29.11 -9.65
N ARG A 133 19.77 29.35 -10.77
CA ARG A 133 20.97 30.22 -10.80
C ARG A 133 20.73 31.70 -10.45
N SER A 134 19.48 32.13 -10.21
CA SER A 134 19.16 33.47 -9.65
C SER A 134 18.91 33.46 -8.13
N TRP A 135 19.20 32.36 -7.43
CA TRP A 135 18.89 32.24 -6.00
C TRP A 135 19.95 32.93 -5.17
N SER A 136 19.89 34.27 -5.10
CA SER A 136 20.76 35.03 -4.21
C SER A 136 20.61 34.51 -2.78
N LYS A 137 21.74 34.35 -2.07
CA LYS A 137 21.82 33.99 -0.64
C LYS A 137 20.91 34.85 0.27
N ARG A 138 20.35 35.96 -0.22
CA ARG A 138 19.34 36.80 0.46
C ARG A 138 17.93 36.21 0.47
N ALA A 139 17.53 35.44 -0.54
CA ALA A 139 16.17 34.87 -0.65
C ALA A 139 15.91 33.77 0.40
N VAL A 140 16.89 32.90 0.62
CA VAL A 140 16.82 31.81 1.61
C VAL A 140 16.92 32.35 3.05
N ARG A 141 17.57 33.50 3.26
CA ARG A 141 17.72 34.15 4.57
C ARG A 141 16.47 34.90 5.04
N LYS A 142 15.62 35.37 4.11
CA LYS A 142 14.38 36.11 4.42
C LYS A 142 13.19 35.18 4.70
N ALA A 143 13.26 33.91 4.28
CA ALA A 143 12.32 32.86 4.63
C ALA A 143 12.64 32.30 6.03
N GLY A 144 12.60 33.16 7.05
CA GLY A 144 12.58 32.71 8.44
C GLY A 144 11.29 31.95 8.70
N ASP A 145 11.41 30.71 9.20
CA ASP A 145 10.43 29.79 9.83
C ASP A 145 9.02 29.60 9.23
N THR A 146 8.61 30.39 8.26
CA THR A 146 7.26 30.35 7.70
C THR A 146 7.37 29.99 6.23
N SER A 147 7.26 28.70 5.96
CA SER A 147 7.12 28.12 4.61
C SER A 147 5.82 28.53 3.88
N LYS A 148 5.05 29.47 4.46
CA LYS A 148 3.86 30.09 3.88
C LYS A 148 4.29 31.15 2.84
N GLY A 149 4.47 30.72 1.59
CA GLY A 149 4.31 31.64 0.46
C GLY A 149 5.41 31.68 -0.60
N TRP A 150 6.48 30.90 -0.48
CA TRP A 150 7.47 30.86 -1.56
C TRP A 150 6.98 29.97 -2.72
N LYS A 151 6.54 30.64 -3.79
CA LYS A 151 6.26 30.07 -5.11
C LYS A 151 7.47 30.32 -6.00
N ASP A 152 7.92 29.30 -6.73
CA ASP A 152 8.98 29.47 -7.72
C ASP A 152 8.50 30.42 -8.84
N PRO A 153 9.31 31.42 -9.26
CA PRO A 153 8.97 32.29 -10.39
C PRO A 153 8.79 31.54 -11.73
N SER A 154 9.44 30.39 -11.90
CA SER A 154 9.41 29.54 -13.10
C SER A 154 8.28 28.49 -13.09
N ASP A 155 7.83 28.04 -11.91
CA ASP A 155 6.61 27.23 -11.75
C ASP A 155 5.86 27.68 -10.49
N ARG A 156 4.77 28.44 -10.70
CA ARG A 156 3.95 29.01 -9.60
C ARG A 156 3.32 27.93 -8.70
N ARG A 157 3.34 26.66 -9.09
CA ARG A 157 2.85 25.51 -8.30
C ARG A 157 3.92 24.91 -7.40
N ALA A 158 5.20 25.18 -7.65
CA ALA A 158 6.29 24.65 -6.86
C ALA A 158 6.32 25.28 -5.48
N LYS A 159 6.53 24.46 -4.45
CA LYS A 159 6.56 24.89 -3.05
C LYS A 159 7.85 24.41 -2.39
N LEU A 160 8.46 25.27 -1.59
CA LEU A 160 9.63 24.91 -0.78
C LEU A 160 9.25 23.81 0.23
N ALA A 161 10.13 22.81 0.31
CA ALA A 161 10.13 21.71 1.26
C ALA A 161 11.49 21.64 1.97
N ILE A 162 11.44 21.51 3.29
CA ILE A 162 12.60 21.45 4.19
C ILE A 162 12.42 20.27 5.13
N THR A 163 13.45 19.44 5.23
CA THR A 163 13.51 18.24 6.08
C THR A 163 14.88 18.17 6.73
N ARG A 164 14.94 18.05 8.06
CA ARG A 164 16.19 17.72 8.77
C ARG A 164 16.35 16.22 8.83
N ILE A 165 17.59 15.75 8.72
CA ILE A 165 17.92 14.33 8.71
C ILE A 165 19.02 14.07 9.73
N SER A 166 18.93 12.95 10.44
CA SER A 166 19.99 12.49 11.33
C SER A 166 20.13 10.97 11.23
N PRO A 167 21.35 10.42 11.18
CA PRO A 167 21.55 8.98 11.23
C PRO A 167 21.05 8.42 12.57
N LEU A 168 20.47 7.22 12.56
CA LEU A 168 20.06 6.49 13.76
C LEU A 168 20.88 5.23 13.97
N ASP A 169 20.97 4.39 12.93
CA ASP A 169 21.71 3.14 12.96
C ASP A 169 22.17 2.80 11.54
N SER A 170 23.26 2.04 11.40
CA SER A 170 23.79 1.58 10.11
C SER A 170 24.50 0.25 10.28
N ARG A 171 24.05 -0.77 9.55
CA ARG A 171 24.60 -2.13 9.58
C ARG A 171 24.62 -2.70 8.17
N SER A 172 25.73 -3.36 7.80
CA SER A 172 25.82 -4.13 6.54
C SER A 172 25.37 -3.38 5.28
N GLY A 173 25.72 -2.09 5.16
CA GLY A 173 25.34 -1.25 4.01
C GLY A 173 23.86 -0.86 3.96
N ARG A 174 23.14 -0.94 5.08
CA ARG A 174 21.77 -0.46 5.28
C ARG A 174 21.73 0.48 6.48
N SER A 175 20.90 1.52 6.42
CA SER A 175 20.81 2.52 7.49
C SER A 175 19.36 2.84 7.85
N LEU A 176 19.14 3.17 9.12
CA LEU A 176 17.96 3.89 9.58
C LEU A 176 18.32 5.37 9.78
N VAL A 177 17.44 6.25 9.32
CA VAL A 177 17.60 7.70 9.47
C VAL A 177 16.34 8.30 10.08
N SER A 178 16.53 9.26 10.98
CA SER A 178 15.45 10.12 11.49
C SER A 178 15.22 11.26 10.51
N LEU A 179 13.95 11.59 10.27
CA LEU A 179 13.51 12.67 9.40
C LEU A 179 12.55 13.58 10.17
N GLU A 180 12.87 14.86 10.26
CA GLU A 180 12.01 15.90 10.84
C GLU A 180 11.58 16.88 9.73
N PRO A 181 10.38 16.69 9.13
CA PRO A 181 9.87 17.61 8.14
C PRO A 181 9.38 18.91 8.78
N LEU A 182 10.08 20.01 8.50
CA LEU A 182 9.69 21.39 8.90
C LEU A 182 8.57 21.97 8.03
N THR A 183 8.18 21.23 7.00
CA THR A 183 7.13 21.57 6.03
C THR A 183 6.32 20.31 5.72
N GLY A 184 5.10 20.44 5.20
CA GLY A 184 4.22 19.30 4.90
C GLY A 184 3.78 19.29 3.44
N ARG A 185 4.62 18.80 2.52
CA ARG A 185 4.27 18.63 1.11
C ARG A 185 4.01 17.16 0.77
N THR A 186 3.17 16.91 -0.23
CA THR A 186 2.90 15.55 -0.74
C THR A 186 4.20 14.84 -1.09
N HIS A 187 4.36 13.60 -0.61
CA HIS A 187 5.53 12.75 -0.86
C HIS A 187 6.88 13.39 -0.49
N GLN A 188 6.90 14.43 0.35
CA GLN A 188 8.10 15.24 0.61
C GLN A 188 9.32 14.42 0.99
N LEU A 189 9.22 13.61 2.04
CA LEU A 189 10.34 12.81 2.56
C LEU A 189 10.88 11.86 1.48
N ARG A 190 9.96 11.18 0.80
CA ARG A 190 10.23 10.18 -0.24
C ARG A 190 10.98 10.76 -1.43
N VAL A 191 10.46 11.85 -2.00
CA VAL A 191 11.06 12.48 -3.18
C VAL A 191 12.38 13.17 -2.85
N GLN A 192 12.50 13.79 -1.67
CA GLN A 192 13.74 14.47 -1.29
C GLN A 192 14.88 13.48 -1.05
N LEU A 193 14.61 12.35 -0.39
CA LEU A 193 15.58 11.28 -0.18
C LEU A 193 16.01 10.61 -1.50
N ALA A 194 15.05 10.34 -2.39
CA ALA A 194 15.37 9.81 -3.72
C ALA A 194 16.22 10.77 -4.57
N GLU A 195 15.96 12.08 -4.51
CA GLU A 195 16.73 13.10 -5.25
C GLU A 195 18.21 13.11 -4.85
N VAL A 196 18.53 12.86 -3.58
CA VAL A 196 19.92 12.79 -3.11
C VAL A 196 20.56 11.40 -3.24
N GLY A 197 19.90 10.49 -3.98
CA GLY A 197 20.41 9.14 -4.23
C GLY A 197 20.26 8.18 -3.06
N LEU A 198 19.43 8.52 -2.06
CA LEU A 198 19.17 7.69 -0.88
C LEU A 198 17.67 7.36 -0.78
N PRO A 199 17.04 6.77 -1.81
CA PRO A 199 15.61 6.48 -1.79
C PRO A 199 15.24 5.58 -0.61
N ILE A 200 14.01 5.74 -0.12
CA ILE A 200 13.48 4.89 0.95
C ILE A 200 13.33 3.46 0.43
N ALA A 201 13.86 2.48 1.16
CA ALA A 201 13.74 1.08 0.81
C ALA A 201 12.27 0.64 0.75
N GLY A 202 11.91 -0.10 -0.30
CA GLY A 202 10.53 -0.50 -0.59
C GLY A 202 9.64 0.60 -1.18
N ASP A 203 10.15 1.83 -1.40
CA ASP A 203 9.39 2.87 -2.10
C ASP A 203 9.35 2.61 -3.61
N ARG A 204 8.25 2.01 -4.07
CA ARG A 204 8.04 1.63 -5.47
C ARG A 204 7.85 2.80 -6.43
N LEU A 205 7.66 4.02 -5.91
CA LEU A 205 7.38 5.19 -6.74
C LEU A 205 8.67 5.93 -7.10
N TYR A 206 9.57 6.06 -6.12
CA TYR A 206 10.80 6.86 -6.23
C TYR A 206 12.09 6.05 -6.07
N GLY A 207 12.00 4.79 -5.65
CA GLY A 207 13.12 3.88 -5.50
C GLY A 207 12.93 2.57 -6.26
N LYS A 208 13.98 1.74 -6.23
CA LYS A 208 13.97 0.36 -6.75
C LYS A 208 14.40 -0.66 -5.71
N ASP A 209 14.86 -0.19 -4.56
CA ASP A 209 15.42 -1.01 -3.51
C ASP A 209 14.33 -1.88 -2.88
N ALA A 210 14.65 -3.16 -2.71
CA ALA A 210 13.74 -4.14 -2.15
C ALA A 210 13.58 -3.94 -0.63
N ALA A 211 12.36 -4.10 -0.16
CA ALA A 211 12.02 -4.25 1.24
C ALA A 211 10.60 -4.84 1.34
N PRO A 212 10.20 -5.40 2.49
CA PRO A 212 8.89 -6.03 2.62
C PRO A 212 7.72 -5.05 2.40
N ARG A 213 7.98 -3.76 2.64
CA ARG A 213 7.10 -2.61 2.43
C ARG A 213 7.95 -1.35 2.31
N MET A 214 7.33 -0.21 2.01
CA MET A 214 8.01 1.07 2.18
C MET A 214 8.39 1.27 3.65
N LEU A 215 9.69 1.37 3.93
CA LEU A 215 10.26 1.57 5.26
C LEU A 215 10.24 3.06 5.61
N LEU A 216 9.04 3.63 5.75
CA LEU A 216 8.82 4.97 6.28
C LEU A 216 7.73 4.92 7.35
N HIS A 217 8.07 5.36 8.55
CA HIS A 217 7.19 5.27 9.72
C HIS A 217 7.17 6.60 10.50
N ALA A 218 5.99 7.12 10.82
CA ALA A 218 5.78 8.30 11.65
C ALA A 218 5.86 7.91 13.14
N GLU A 219 7.08 7.82 13.65
CA GLU A 219 7.39 7.29 14.99
C GLU A 219 6.92 8.21 16.12
N LYS A 220 7.08 9.53 15.99
CA LYS A 220 6.83 10.47 17.09
C LYS A 220 6.09 11.72 16.63
N LEU A 221 5.16 12.17 17.45
CA LEU A 221 4.38 13.39 17.25
C LEU A 221 4.33 14.18 18.56
N ALA A 222 4.66 15.47 18.50
CA ALA A 222 4.55 16.37 19.65
C ALA A 222 3.94 17.72 19.26
N PHE A 223 3.08 18.26 20.11
CA PHE A 223 2.34 19.51 19.86
C PHE A 223 1.85 20.16 21.17
N PRO A 224 1.67 21.49 21.21
CA PRO A 224 1.01 22.15 22.33
C PRO A 224 -0.51 21.94 22.29
N LEU A 225 -1.11 21.67 23.44
CA LEU A 225 -2.56 21.70 23.66
C LEU A 225 -2.87 22.03 25.13
N GLY A 226 -3.78 22.97 25.38
CA GLY A 226 -4.16 23.37 26.75
C GLY A 226 -2.98 23.91 27.56
N GLY A 227 -2.01 24.55 26.91
CA GLY A 227 -0.80 25.09 27.55
C GLY A 227 0.25 24.05 27.96
N ARG A 228 0.10 22.78 27.58
CA ARG A 228 1.10 21.71 27.80
C ARG A 228 1.54 21.11 26.47
N VAL A 229 2.76 20.57 26.44
CA VAL A 229 3.23 19.79 25.29
C VAL A 229 2.74 18.36 25.44
N GLN A 230 1.94 17.90 24.48
CA GLN A 230 1.54 16.52 24.32
C GLN A 230 2.59 15.81 23.45
N GLU A 231 3.00 14.60 23.82
CA GLU A 231 3.93 13.76 23.06
C GLU A 231 3.39 12.33 22.95
N PHE A 232 3.38 11.80 21.73
CA PHE A 232 3.00 10.42 21.44
C PHE A 232 4.08 9.72 20.63
N ARG A 233 4.19 8.40 20.82
CA ARG A 233 5.15 7.53 20.15
C ARG A 233 4.45 6.27 19.63
N SER A 234 4.90 5.82 18.47
CA SER A 234 4.61 4.50 17.91
C SER A 234 5.92 3.74 17.80
N ALA A 235 5.90 2.45 18.15
CA ALA A 235 7.06 1.60 18.09
C ALA A 235 7.40 1.27 16.63
N LEU A 236 8.70 1.22 16.30
CA LEU A 236 9.12 0.82 14.97
C LEU A 236 8.64 -0.60 14.65
N PRO A 237 8.01 -0.83 13.49
CA PRO A 237 7.66 -2.17 13.05
C PRO A 237 8.90 -3.06 12.93
N LEU A 238 8.80 -4.34 13.31
CA LEU A 238 9.91 -5.31 13.33
C LEU A 238 10.68 -5.39 12.01
N CYS A 239 10.03 -5.13 10.87
CA CYS A 239 10.68 -5.14 9.56
C CYS A 239 11.80 -4.09 9.41
N PHE A 240 11.82 -3.04 10.23
CA PHE A 240 12.93 -2.08 10.22
C PHE A 240 14.21 -2.71 10.79
N GLU A 241 14.10 -3.47 11.89
CA GLU A 241 15.23 -4.18 12.49
C GLU A 241 15.69 -5.34 11.59
N ARG A 242 14.76 -6.11 11.02
CA ARG A 242 15.09 -7.18 10.06
C ARG A 242 15.75 -6.63 8.79
N PHE A 243 15.30 -5.48 8.30
CA PHE A 243 15.96 -4.78 7.20
C PHE A 243 17.41 -4.45 7.56
N LEU A 244 17.68 -3.86 8.72
CA LEU A 244 19.07 -3.63 9.18
C LEU A 244 19.87 -4.94 9.28
N GLY A 245 19.24 -6.04 9.70
CA GLY A 245 19.82 -7.38 9.75
C GLY A 245 20.07 -8.03 8.37
N GLY A 246 19.47 -7.48 7.32
CA GLY A 246 19.73 -7.85 5.94
C GLY A 246 18.57 -8.53 5.20
N GLU A 247 17.38 -8.53 5.78
CA GLU A 247 16.20 -9.19 5.23
C GLU A 247 15.29 -8.19 4.50
N ASP A 248 15.05 -8.45 3.21
CA ASP A 248 14.27 -7.56 2.34
C ASP A 248 12.83 -8.06 2.09
N ARG A 249 12.43 -9.17 2.70
CA ARG A 249 11.12 -9.86 2.50
C ARG A 249 10.56 -10.33 3.85
N TYR A 250 9.23 -10.46 3.94
CA TYR A 250 8.60 -11.18 5.04
C TYR A 250 8.80 -12.68 4.87
N ARG A 251 8.93 -13.38 6.00
CA ARG A 251 9.01 -14.84 6.04
C ARG A 251 7.62 -15.42 6.16
N ILE A 252 7.26 -16.33 5.26
CA ILE A 252 5.93 -16.95 5.27
C ILE A 252 5.71 -17.85 6.49
N GLU A 253 6.77 -18.33 7.11
CA GLU A 253 6.72 -19.14 8.33
C GLU A 253 6.38 -18.29 9.57
N ASP A 254 6.59 -16.97 9.50
CA ASP A 254 6.27 -16.05 10.59
C ASP A 254 4.80 -15.59 10.51
N ARG A 255 3.98 -16.22 11.34
CA ARG A 255 2.53 -15.93 11.42
C ARG A 255 2.21 -14.45 11.64
N ALA A 256 3.03 -13.71 12.39
CA ALA A 256 2.78 -12.28 12.64
C ALA A 256 3.04 -11.43 11.39
N GLU A 257 4.09 -11.75 10.63
CA GLU A 257 4.37 -11.09 9.37
C GLU A 257 3.34 -11.42 8.30
N VAL A 258 2.93 -12.69 8.19
CA VAL A 258 1.85 -13.12 7.29
C VAL A 258 0.55 -12.38 7.60
N ARG A 259 0.13 -12.35 8.87
CA ARG A 259 -1.06 -11.59 9.30
C ARG A 259 -1.01 -10.14 8.85
N ARG A 260 0.14 -9.50 9.06
CA ARG A 260 0.33 -8.09 8.68
C ARG A 260 0.30 -7.89 7.17
N ALA A 261 1.03 -8.71 6.42
CA ALA A 261 1.09 -8.65 4.97
C ALA A 261 -0.30 -8.86 4.35
N LEU A 262 -1.06 -9.84 4.83
CA LEU A 262 -2.43 -10.10 4.40
C LEU A 262 -3.38 -8.94 4.70
N LYS A 263 -3.38 -8.42 5.95
CA LYS A 263 -4.22 -7.27 6.31
C LYS A 263 -3.90 -6.06 5.41
N ALA A 264 -2.62 -5.75 5.23
CA ALA A 264 -2.17 -4.66 4.35
C ALA A 264 -2.60 -4.86 2.90
N ALA A 265 -2.49 -6.10 2.38
CA ALA A 265 -2.93 -6.44 1.05
C ALA A 265 -4.45 -6.27 0.89
N ILE A 266 -5.25 -6.72 1.86
CA ILE A 266 -6.71 -6.56 1.89
C ILE A 266 -7.08 -5.08 1.88
N TRP A 267 -6.49 -4.24 2.74
CA TRP A 267 -6.77 -2.79 2.77
C TRP A 267 -6.44 -2.11 1.44
N ARG A 268 -5.32 -2.47 0.79
CA ARG A 268 -5.00 -1.95 -0.55
C ARG A 268 -6.05 -2.30 -1.61
N ARG A 269 -6.77 -3.42 -1.45
CA ARG A 269 -7.85 -3.87 -2.34
C ARG A 269 -9.25 -3.54 -1.81
N GLY A 270 -9.38 -2.74 -0.75
CA GLY A 270 -10.69 -2.44 -0.13
C GLY A 270 -11.75 -1.96 -1.12
N ALA A 271 -11.36 -1.10 -2.06
CA ALA A 271 -12.25 -0.64 -3.13
C ALA A 271 -12.77 -1.78 -4.04
N LEU A 272 -11.95 -2.81 -4.32
CA LEU A 272 -12.37 -3.96 -5.13
C LEU A 272 -13.40 -4.83 -4.43
N PHE A 273 -13.34 -4.94 -3.10
CA PHE A 273 -14.37 -5.65 -2.35
C PHE A 273 -15.72 -4.93 -2.43
N GLN A 274 -15.72 -3.60 -2.57
CA GLN A 274 -16.96 -2.82 -2.66
C GLN A 274 -17.45 -2.60 -4.10
N ASP A 275 -16.72 -3.09 -5.10
CA ASP A 275 -17.04 -2.89 -6.52
C ASP A 275 -18.08 -3.93 -6.97
N GLU A 276 -19.29 -3.46 -7.27
CA GLU A 276 -20.39 -4.32 -7.70
C GLU A 276 -20.18 -4.93 -9.11
N THR A 277 -19.20 -4.44 -9.86
CA THR A 277 -18.88 -4.94 -11.20
C THR A 277 -17.86 -6.08 -11.17
N THR A 278 -17.27 -6.40 -10.01
CA THR A 278 -16.33 -7.49 -9.91
C THR A 278 -16.28 -8.16 -8.54
N ASP A 279 -16.20 -9.49 -8.54
CA ASP A 279 -16.01 -10.31 -7.35
C ASP A 279 -14.77 -11.19 -7.44
N ALA A 280 -13.92 -10.98 -8.46
CA ALA A 280 -12.68 -11.72 -8.66
C ALA A 280 -11.48 -10.82 -8.96
N PHE A 281 -10.43 -10.91 -8.13
CA PHE A 281 -9.22 -10.10 -8.27
C PHE A 281 -8.01 -10.71 -7.56
N ARG A 282 -6.80 -10.25 -7.92
CA ARG A 282 -5.60 -10.56 -7.16
C ARG A 282 -5.58 -9.87 -5.79
N LEU A 283 -5.82 -10.65 -4.75
CA LEU A 283 -5.80 -10.20 -3.36
C LEU A 283 -4.39 -9.97 -2.84
N PHE A 284 -3.45 -10.86 -3.15
CA PHE A 284 -2.06 -10.78 -2.70
C PHE A 284 -1.11 -11.07 -3.86
N HIS A 285 -0.05 -10.28 -4.03
CA HIS A 285 0.85 -10.37 -5.17
C HIS A 285 2.33 -10.37 -4.78
N ARG A 286 2.84 -11.51 -4.32
CA ARG A 286 4.27 -11.79 -4.16
C ARG A 286 5.02 -10.66 -3.43
N ASP A 287 6.20 -10.31 -3.94
CA ASP A 287 7.04 -9.17 -3.50
C ASP A 287 6.28 -7.84 -3.40
N ARG A 288 5.17 -7.67 -4.15
CA ARG A 288 4.35 -6.46 -4.03
C ARG A 288 3.52 -6.41 -2.76
N ASP A 289 3.29 -7.52 -2.08
CA ASP A 289 2.64 -7.53 -0.77
C ASP A 289 3.56 -8.07 0.34
N GLY A 290 4.81 -8.40 0.00
CA GLY A 290 5.92 -8.55 0.93
C GLY A 290 6.39 -9.99 1.15
N ILE A 291 5.70 -10.99 0.60
CA ILE A 291 6.05 -12.42 0.67
C ILE A 291 6.24 -12.93 -0.75
N SER A 292 7.41 -13.44 -1.10
CA SER A 292 7.81 -13.77 -2.48
C SER A 292 7.12 -15.02 -3.04
N GLU A 293 6.87 -15.94 -2.14
CA GLU A 293 6.58 -17.34 -2.38
C GLU A 293 5.12 -17.50 -2.79
N ILE A 294 4.27 -16.47 -2.58
CA ILE A 294 2.82 -16.61 -2.74
C ILE A 294 2.17 -15.50 -3.56
N ALA A 295 1.16 -15.88 -4.34
CA ALA A 295 0.10 -14.99 -4.77
C ALA A 295 -1.25 -15.59 -4.35
N ILE A 296 -2.22 -14.73 -4.06
CA ILE A 296 -3.57 -15.16 -3.67
C ILE A 296 -4.55 -14.42 -4.55
N ASP A 297 -5.33 -15.17 -5.29
CA ASP A 297 -6.43 -14.67 -6.11
C ASP A 297 -7.75 -14.95 -5.37
N TYR A 298 -8.65 -13.97 -5.36
CA TYR A 298 -9.98 -14.03 -4.76
C TYR A 298 -11.01 -14.25 -5.88
N TYR A 299 -11.97 -15.15 -5.66
CA TYR A 299 -13.04 -15.51 -6.60
C TYR A 299 -14.35 -15.71 -5.81
N ASP A 300 -15.19 -14.68 -5.72
CA ASP A 300 -16.48 -14.69 -4.98
C ASP A 300 -16.41 -15.42 -3.62
N GLY A 301 -15.42 -15.07 -2.80
CA GLY A 301 -15.23 -15.63 -1.46
C GLY A 301 -14.40 -16.92 -1.40
N ALA A 302 -14.11 -17.56 -2.54
CA ALA A 302 -13.06 -18.59 -2.64
C ALA A 302 -11.69 -17.95 -2.88
N LEU A 303 -10.63 -18.64 -2.46
CA LEU A 303 -9.24 -18.22 -2.68
C LEU A 303 -8.51 -19.27 -3.52
N VAL A 304 -7.65 -18.80 -4.42
CA VAL A 304 -6.66 -19.63 -5.11
C VAL A 304 -5.28 -19.18 -4.65
N LEU A 305 -4.61 -20.05 -3.92
CA LEU A 305 -3.24 -19.87 -3.44
C LEU A 305 -2.26 -20.39 -4.49
N HIS A 306 -1.57 -19.47 -5.14
CA HIS A 306 -0.43 -19.79 -5.99
C HIS A 306 0.83 -19.81 -5.14
N VAL A 307 1.52 -20.94 -5.09
CA VAL A 307 2.80 -21.09 -4.37
C VAL A 307 3.91 -21.24 -5.39
N TYR A 308 4.93 -20.40 -5.30
CA TYR A 308 6.09 -20.39 -6.17
C TYR A 308 7.27 -21.00 -5.43
N GLU A 309 7.77 -22.10 -5.96
CA GLU A 309 8.78 -22.92 -5.28
C GLU A 309 9.92 -23.21 -6.25
N ASP A 310 11.14 -23.26 -5.73
CA ASP A 310 12.26 -23.84 -6.46
C ASP A 310 12.31 -25.35 -6.19
N GLU A 311 12.83 -26.13 -7.15
CA GLU A 311 12.92 -27.58 -6.99
C GLU A 311 13.75 -27.97 -5.76
N GLY A 312 13.14 -28.73 -4.85
CA GLY A 312 13.79 -29.21 -3.63
C GLY A 312 13.63 -28.28 -2.41
N GLU A 313 13.00 -27.12 -2.58
CA GLU A 313 12.76 -26.14 -1.52
C GLU A 313 11.24 -25.89 -1.36
N PRO A 314 10.49 -26.84 -0.75
CA PRO A 314 9.06 -26.68 -0.55
C PRO A 314 8.76 -25.55 0.44
N VAL A 315 7.69 -24.81 0.16
CA VAL A 315 7.22 -23.70 1.01
C VAL A 315 6.22 -24.24 2.02
N GLU A 316 6.48 -24.00 3.29
CA GLU A 316 5.60 -24.38 4.40
C GLU A 316 4.42 -23.42 4.52
N LEU A 317 3.20 -23.95 4.33
CA LEU A 317 1.98 -23.14 4.25
C LEU A 317 1.23 -22.99 5.57
N GLY A 318 1.68 -23.66 6.64
CA GLY A 318 0.92 -23.76 7.90
C GLY A 318 0.52 -22.41 8.49
N ALA A 319 1.47 -21.49 8.63
CA ALA A 319 1.21 -20.15 9.15
C ALA A 319 0.24 -19.35 8.27
N LEU A 320 0.34 -19.51 6.93
CA LEU A 320 -0.55 -18.86 5.98
C LEU A 320 -1.98 -19.42 6.05
N ILE A 321 -2.14 -20.74 6.03
CA ILE A 321 -3.45 -21.40 6.07
C ILE A 321 -4.20 -20.99 7.35
N GLU A 322 -3.51 -20.96 8.49
CA GLU A 322 -4.10 -20.53 9.76
C GLU A 322 -4.53 -19.07 9.77
N GLU A 323 -3.80 -18.18 9.10
CA GLU A 323 -4.23 -16.79 8.92
C GLU A 323 -5.38 -16.63 7.92
N LEU A 324 -5.40 -17.42 6.84
CA LEU A 324 -6.50 -17.41 5.88
C LEU A 324 -7.82 -17.89 6.50
N ARG A 325 -7.76 -18.85 7.42
CA ARG A 325 -8.93 -19.39 8.14
C ARG A 325 -9.73 -18.30 8.87
N VAL A 326 -9.07 -17.25 9.38
CA VAL A 326 -9.70 -16.11 10.07
C VAL A 326 -10.68 -15.36 9.17
N TYR A 327 -10.42 -15.34 7.86
CA TYR A 327 -11.26 -14.65 6.89
C TYR A 327 -12.46 -15.48 6.42
N GLN A 328 -12.59 -16.73 6.89
CA GLN A 328 -13.69 -17.64 6.57
C GLN A 328 -13.97 -17.73 5.05
N PRO A 329 -12.95 -18.04 4.22
CA PRO A 329 -13.17 -18.23 2.80
C PRO A 329 -14.09 -19.42 2.55
N LYS A 330 -14.86 -19.40 1.45
CA LYS A 330 -15.70 -20.53 1.03
C LYS A 330 -14.85 -21.78 0.78
N ALA A 331 -13.70 -21.58 0.13
CA ALA A 331 -12.69 -22.61 -0.12
C ALA A 331 -11.31 -21.97 -0.34
N VAL A 332 -10.23 -22.74 -0.15
CA VAL A 332 -8.85 -22.35 -0.50
C VAL A 332 -8.23 -23.42 -1.39
N PHE A 333 -8.11 -23.17 -2.68
CA PHE A 333 -7.47 -24.05 -3.65
C PHE A 333 -5.96 -23.80 -3.73
N LEU A 334 -5.17 -24.84 -3.98
CA LEU A 334 -3.71 -24.77 -4.09
C LEU A 334 -3.28 -24.94 -5.55
N LYS A 335 -2.38 -24.08 -6.02
CA LYS A 335 -1.71 -24.23 -7.33
C LYS A 335 -0.20 -23.99 -7.16
N ARG A 336 0.58 -25.07 -7.02
CA ARG A 336 2.05 -25.04 -6.92
C ARG A 336 2.68 -24.79 -8.29
N ARG A 337 3.59 -23.83 -8.32
CA ARG A 337 4.31 -23.37 -9.51
C ARG A 337 5.79 -23.59 -9.25
N ILE A 338 6.26 -24.78 -9.63
CA ILE A 338 7.65 -25.17 -9.43
C ILE A 338 8.49 -24.60 -10.56
N SER A 339 9.42 -23.72 -10.22
CA SER A 339 10.44 -23.21 -11.13
C SER A 339 11.55 -24.26 -11.26
N ARG A 340 11.80 -24.69 -12.49
CA ARG A 340 12.99 -25.47 -12.85
C ARG A 340 13.61 -24.84 -14.10
N GLY A 341 14.90 -25.05 -14.30
CA GLY A 341 15.52 -24.80 -15.60
C GLY A 341 14.87 -25.66 -16.71
N HIS A 342 15.54 -25.85 -17.84
CA HIS A 342 14.99 -26.53 -19.03
C HIS A 342 14.71 -28.05 -18.88
N ARG A 343 14.48 -28.59 -17.68
CA ARG A 343 14.24 -30.02 -17.45
C ARG A 343 12.74 -30.31 -17.33
N PRO A 344 12.22 -31.36 -18.01
CA PRO A 344 10.84 -31.78 -17.84
C PRO A 344 10.57 -32.22 -16.40
N ILE A 345 9.39 -31.88 -15.89
CA ILE A 345 8.87 -32.35 -14.61
C ILE A 345 7.93 -33.52 -14.90
N ALA A 346 8.18 -34.69 -14.32
CA ALA A 346 7.26 -35.82 -14.28
C ALA A 346 6.50 -35.79 -12.95
N ILE A 347 5.73 -34.73 -12.72
CA ILE A 347 4.84 -34.58 -11.57
C ILE A 347 3.44 -34.46 -12.14
N GLU A 348 2.53 -35.27 -11.63
CA GLU A 348 1.13 -35.25 -12.04
C GLU A 348 0.49 -33.90 -11.72
N THR A 349 -0.43 -33.46 -12.57
CA THR A 349 -1.04 -32.12 -12.42
C THR A 349 -1.80 -32.00 -11.09
N GLU A 350 -2.38 -33.10 -10.64
CA GLU A 350 -3.12 -33.25 -9.40
C GLU A 350 -2.25 -33.09 -8.15
N GLU A 351 -0.95 -33.38 -8.23
CA GLU A 351 -0.03 -33.10 -7.11
C GLU A 351 0.29 -31.61 -7.00
N LEU A 352 0.38 -30.91 -8.14
CA LEU A 352 0.64 -29.47 -8.19
C LEU A 352 -0.61 -28.64 -7.94
N ALA A 353 -1.76 -29.12 -8.38
CA ALA A 353 -3.06 -28.50 -8.20
C ALA A 353 -4.09 -29.55 -7.79
N PRO A 354 -4.12 -29.93 -6.50
CA PRO A 354 -5.12 -30.85 -5.99
C PRO A 354 -6.53 -30.33 -6.26
N PRO A 355 -7.45 -31.19 -6.74
CA PRO A 355 -8.82 -30.76 -7.02
C PRO A 355 -9.60 -30.41 -5.75
N ASP A 356 -9.25 -31.03 -4.62
CA ASP A 356 -9.84 -30.72 -3.32
C ASP A 356 -9.12 -29.54 -2.65
N PRO A 357 -9.88 -28.58 -2.08
CA PRO A 357 -9.28 -27.41 -1.47
C PRO A 357 -8.61 -27.73 -0.13
N LEU A 358 -7.58 -26.95 0.21
CA LEU A 358 -6.89 -27.00 1.52
C LEU A 358 -7.80 -26.63 2.69
N LEU A 359 -8.80 -25.79 2.45
CA LEU A 359 -9.82 -25.37 3.41
C LEU A 359 -11.18 -25.32 2.72
N GLY A 360 -12.24 -25.64 3.45
CA GLY A 360 -13.60 -25.63 2.93
C GLY A 360 -13.94 -26.91 2.17
N THR A 361 -14.97 -26.85 1.33
CA THR A 361 -15.44 -27.97 0.52
C THR A 361 -15.41 -27.60 -0.96
N ARG A 362 -15.11 -28.58 -1.80
CA ARG A 362 -15.22 -28.45 -3.26
C ARG A 362 -16.70 -28.36 -3.65
N ASP A 363 -17.01 -27.44 -4.57
CA ASP A 363 -18.28 -27.45 -5.31
C ASP A 363 -18.09 -28.24 -6.61
N GLU A 364 -19.09 -29.02 -7.00
CA GLU A 364 -19.08 -29.78 -8.25
C GLU A 364 -19.32 -28.88 -9.47
N SER A 365 -19.91 -27.69 -9.27
CA SER A 365 -20.17 -26.73 -10.35
C SER A 365 -19.07 -25.66 -10.49
N PRO A 366 -18.76 -25.19 -11.72
CA PRO A 366 -17.85 -24.07 -11.92
C PRO A 366 -18.30 -22.82 -11.15
N THR A 367 -17.35 -22.15 -10.50
CA THR A 367 -17.61 -20.87 -9.82
C THR A 367 -17.94 -19.82 -10.87
N ARG A 368 -19.06 -19.11 -10.71
CA ARG A 368 -19.42 -18.00 -11.59
C ARG A 368 -18.97 -16.69 -10.96
N ILE A 369 -17.99 -16.06 -11.57
CA ILE A 369 -17.49 -14.76 -11.13
C ILE A 369 -17.98 -13.64 -12.04
N LEU A 370 -17.92 -12.42 -11.54
CA LEU A 370 -18.15 -11.19 -12.26
C LEU A 370 -16.81 -10.44 -12.45
N GLU A 371 -16.57 -9.99 -13.68
CA GLU A 371 -15.49 -9.04 -13.96
C GLU A 371 -15.95 -7.98 -14.96
N GLY A 372 -15.89 -6.71 -14.56
CA GLY A 372 -16.35 -5.60 -15.40
C GLY A 372 -17.83 -5.70 -15.79
N GLY A 373 -18.64 -6.32 -14.91
CA GLY A 373 -20.05 -6.61 -15.13
C GLY A 373 -20.33 -7.83 -16.02
N ILE A 374 -19.30 -8.57 -16.45
CA ILE A 374 -19.43 -9.74 -17.32
C ILE A 374 -19.26 -11.02 -16.49
N PRO A 375 -20.20 -11.98 -16.57
CA PRO A 375 -20.08 -13.25 -15.86
C PRO A 375 -19.12 -14.21 -16.58
N TYR A 376 -18.19 -14.82 -15.83
CA TYR A 376 -17.30 -15.86 -16.33
C TYR A 376 -17.42 -17.13 -15.47
N PRO A 377 -17.64 -18.31 -16.07
CA PRO A 377 -17.45 -19.58 -15.36
C PRO A 377 -15.95 -19.85 -15.23
N VAL A 378 -15.51 -20.17 -14.01
CA VAL A 378 -14.13 -20.58 -13.72
C VAL A 378 -14.14 -21.88 -12.93
N ASP A 379 -13.26 -22.81 -13.31
CA ASP A 379 -13.02 -24.01 -12.52
C ASP A 379 -11.76 -23.79 -11.67
N LEU A 380 -11.97 -23.76 -10.36
CA LEU A 380 -10.87 -23.56 -9.41
C LEU A 380 -10.15 -24.87 -9.09
N SER A 381 -10.83 -26.01 -9.30
CA SER A 381 -10.34 -27.37 -9.06
C SER A 381 -9.55 -27.96 -10.24
N ASP A 382 -9.71 -27.39 -11.43
CA ASP A 382 -9.03 -27.88 -12.63
C ASP A 382 -7.63 -27.28 -12.78
N GLY A 383 -6.62 -28.16 -12.76
CA GLY A 383 -5.23 -27.89 -13.11
C GLY A 383 -4.61 -26.58 -12.59
N LEU A 384 -3.57 -26.10 -13.30
CA LEU A 384 -2.78 -24.94 -12.89
C LEU A 384 -3.37 -23.58 -13.33
N SER A 385 -4.34 -23.59 -14.24
CA SER A 385 -5.04 -22.41 -14.73
C SER A 385 -6.45 -22.38 -14.16
N THR A 386 -7.01 -21.20 -13.88
CA THR A 386 -8.43 -21.06 -13.48
C THR A 386 -9.32 -20.71 -14.66
N GLY A 387 -8.75 -20.63 -15.87
CA GLY A 387 -9.46 -20.20 -17.08
C GLY A 387 -9.51 -18.69 -17.29
N ILE A 388 -9.11 -17.88 -16.30
CA ILE A 388 -9.05 -16.42 -16.41
C ILE A 388 -7.80 -15.83 -15.74
N PHE A 389 -7.12 -14.92 -16.44
CA PHE A 389 -5.98 -14.18 -15.91
C PHE A 389 -6.47 -12.85 -15.33
N LEU A 390 -6.65 -12.76 -14.01
CA LEU A 390 -7.26 -11.60 -13.34
C LEU A 390 -6.44 -10.30 -13.47
N ASP A 391 -5.14 -10.40 -13.73
CA ASP A 391 -4.26 -9.25 -14.00
C ASP A 391 -4.49 -8.62 -15.39
N GLN A 392 -5.17 -9.33 -16.29
CA GLN A 392 -5.54 -8.85 -17.63
C GLN A 392 -6.90 -8.13 -17.68
N ARG A 393 -7.51 -7.80 -16.53
CA ARG A 393 -8.81 -7.11 -16.44
C ARG A 393 -8.87 -5.83 -17.28
N HIS A 394 -7.86 -4.96 -17.13
CA HIS A 394 -7.81 -3.69 -17.87
C HIS A 394 -7.71 -3.93 -19.39
N SER A 395 -6.91 -4.93 -19.79
CA SER A 395 -6.79 -5.34 -21.18
C SER A 395 -8.12 -5.84 -21.75
N ARG A 396 -8.87 -6.65 -20.98
CA ARG A 396 -10.20 -7.11 -21.38
C ARG A 396 -11.20 -5.96 -21.52
N GLY A 397 -11.19 -5.01 -20.57
CA GLY A 397 -12.00 -3.79 -20.67
C GLY A 397 -11.69 -2.98 -21.94
N LEU A 398 -10.39 -2.84 -22.27
CA LEU A 398 -9.96 -2.17 -23.50
C LEU A 398 -10.42 -2.94 -24.76
N VAL A 399 -10.29 -4.26 -24.77
CA VAL A 399 -10.77 -5.09 -25.89
C VAL A 399 -12.27 -4.93 -26.10
N ARG A 400 -13.06 -4.94 -25.01
CA ARG A 400 -14.51 -4.68 -25.06
C ARG A 400 -14.82 -3.34 -25.73
N GLU A 401 -14.13 -2.27 -25.31
CA GLU A 401 -14.33 -0.94 -25.88
C GLU A 401 -13.93 -0.87 -27.36
N LEU A 402 -12.77 -1.43 -27.70
CA LEU A 402 -12.22 -1.38 -29.06
C LEU A 402 -12.99 -2.24 -30.06
N SER A 403 -13.72 -3.25 -29.60
CA SER A 403 -14.44 -4.22 -30.43
C SER A 403 -15.87 -3.81 -30.77
N ARG A 404 -16.34 -2.67 -30.24
CA ARG A 404 -17.71 -2.18 -30.46
C ARG A 404 -18.06 -2.07 -31.94
N ASP A 405 -19.13 -2.77 -32.33
CA ASP A 405 -19.70 -2.81 -33.68
C ASP A 405 -18.71 -3.24 -34.77
N LYS A 406 -17.76 -4.13 -34.43
CA LYS A 406 -16.74 -4.62 -35.36
C LYS A 406 -16.79 -6.13 -35.49
N ARG A 407 -16.31 -6.61 -36.64
CA ARG A 407 -15.99 -8.03 -36.85
C ARG A 407 -14.59 -8.31 -36.30
N VAL A 408 -14.48 -9.21 -35.33
CA VAL A 408 -13.21 -9.48 -34.64
C VAL A 408 -12.75 -10.91 -34.91
N LEU A 409 -11.62 -11.04 -35.62
CA LEU A 409 -10.99 -12.34 -35.81
C LEU A 409 -10.15 -12.70 -34.56
N ASN A 410 -10.60 -13.69 -33.79
CA ASN A 410 -9.81 -14.22 -32.70
C ASN A 410 -8.68 -15.13 -33.23
N LEU A 411 -7.44 -14.64 -33.19
CA LEU A 411 -6.24 -15.39 -33.58
C LEU A 411 -5.62 -16.20 -32.43
N PHE A 412 -6.15 -16.08 -31.21
CA PHE A 412 -5.68 -16.77 -30.01
C PHE A 412 -6.81 -17.62 -29.41
N SER A 413 -6.91 -18.88 -29.83
CA SER A 413 -7.98 -19.80 -29.40
C SER A 413 -7.87 -20.31 -27.95
N TYR A 414 -6.83 -19.90 -27.20
CA TYR A 414 -6.53 -20.48 -25.88
C TYR A 414 -7.07 -19.70 -24.67
N THR A 415 -7.66 -18.51 -24.86
CA THR A 415 -8.30 -17.78 -23.74
C THR A 415 -9.64 -17.18 -24.16
N GLY A 416 -10.73 -17.90 -23.85
CA GLY A 416 -12.09 -17.47 -24.18
C GLY A 416 -12.51 -16.15 -23.53
N ALA A 417 -11.85 -15.73 -22.43
CA ALA A 417 -12.23 -14.52 -21.70
C ALA A 417 -12.13 -13.22 -22.53
N PHE A 418 -11.15 -13.10 -23.44
CA PHE A 418 -11.05 -11.94 -24.33
C PHE A 418 -12.13 -11.96 -25.42
N THR A 419 -12.48 -13.13 -25.93
CA THR A 419 -13.59 -13.30 -26.89
C THR A 419 -14.91 -12.91 -26.25
N VAL A 420 -15.18 -13.39 -25.03
CA VAL A 420 -16.37 -13.01 -24.27
C VAL A 420 -16.41 -11.50 -24.05
N ALA A 421 -15.31 -10.88 -23.64
CA ALA A 421 -15.24 -9.42 -23.50
C ALA A 421 -15.48 -8.67 -24.83
N ALA A 422 -15.01 -9.19 -25.97
CA ALA A 422 -15.26 -8.59 -27.27
C ALA A 422 -16.74 -8.70 -27.69
N ILE A 423 -17.36 -9.88 -27.51
CA ILE A 423 -18.79 -10.11 -27.78
C ILE A 423 -19.66 -9.19 -26.91
N GLU A 424 -19.34 -9.08 -25.62
CA GLU A 424 -19.99 -8.13 -24.68
C GLU A 424 -19.73 -6.65 -25.03
N GLY A 425 -18.80 -6.38 -25.93
CA GLY A 425 -18.57 -5.08 -26.54
C GLY A 425 -19.42 -4.81 -27.78
N GLY A 426 -20.07 -5.84 -28.34
CA GLY A 426 -20.81 -5.79 -29.60
C GLY A 426 -20.04 -6.32 -30.81
N ALA A 427 -19.02 -7.16 -30.60
CA ALA A 427 -18.28 -7.79 -31.69
C ALA A 427 -19.10 -8.90 -32.36
N GLU A 428 -18.97 -9.00 -33.69
CA GLU A 428 -19.37 -10.17 -34.49
C GLU A 428 -18.18 -11.11 -34.74
#